data_AF-G4Z491-F1
#
_entry.id   AF-G4Z491-F1
#
_cell.length_a   1.000
_cell.length_b   1.000
_cell.length_c   1.000
_cell.angle_alpha   90.00
_cell.angle_beta   90.00
_cell.angle_gamma   90.00
#
_symmetry.space_group_name_H-M   'P 1'
#
loop_
_entity.id
_entity.type
_entity.pdbx_description
1 polymer ?
#
loop_
_entity_poly.entity_id
_entity_poly.type
_entity_poly.pdbx_seq_one_letter_code
_entity_poly.pdbx_strand_id
1 'polypeptide(L)'
;YGSYQGGGMLNVDETAILFDMPPTKSWAMKGRKDSARILGTGHAGRMTAVLTIRDDGAKLPILFIIRGVPGGRIEENEFKEFPDEHVYA
;
A
#
# COMPACT_ATOMS: atom_id res chain seq x y z
N TYR A 1 11.48 -5.89 -17.19
CA TYR A 1 12.05 -7.05 -16.47
C TYR A 1 13.34 -7.64 -17.08
N GLY A 2 13.59 -7.53 -18.40
CA GLY A 2 14.81 -8.09 -19.02
C GLY A 2 16.15 -7.56 -18.48
N SER A 3 16.19 -6.32 -17.99
CA SER A 3 17.37 -5.70 -17.36
C SER A 3 17.74 -6.29 -15.99
N TYR A 4 16.82 -7.04 -15.36
CA TYR A 4 17.04 -7.67 -14.05
C TYR A 4 17.44 -9.14 -14.16
N GLN A 5 17.75 -9.65 -15.36
CA GLN A 5 18.14 -11.06 -15.59
C GLN A 5 19.54 -11.47 -15.10
N GLY A 6 20.11 -10.72 -14.17
CA GLY A 6 21.29 -11.17 -13.42
C GLY A 6 20.85 -12.25 -12.44
N GLY A 7 21.31 -13.49 -12.65
CA GLY A 7 21.21 -14.53 -11.61
C GLY A 7 21.83 -14.04 -10.30
N GLY A 8 21.34 -14.56 -9.18
CA GLY A 8 21.70 -14.09 -7.83
C GLY A 8 20.60 -14.42 -6.83
N MET A 9 20.83 -14.10 -5.56
CA MET A 9 19.81 -14.28 -4.52
C MET A 9 18.85 -13.07 -4.53
N LEU A 10 17.55 -13.36 -4.51
CA LEU A 10 16.49 -12.36 -4.42
C LEU A 10 15.85 -12.46 -3.04
N ASN A 11 15.80 -11.34 -2.32
CA ASN A 11 14.98 -11.20 -1.12
C ASN A 11 13.68 -10.49 -1.49
N VAL A 12 12.54 -11.09 -1.12
CA VAL A 12 11.21 -10.56 -1.39
C VAL A 12 10.50 -10.39 -0.06
N ASP A 13 9.93 -9.21 0.17
CA ASP A 13 9.08 -8.96 1.33
C ASP A 13 7.78 -8.27 0.92
N GLU A 14 6.73 -8.54 1.70
CA GLU A 14 5.38 -8.02 1.52
C GLU A 14 5.00 -7.16 2.73
N THR A 15 4.62 -5.90 2.48
CA THR A 15 4.12 -4.99 3.52
C THR A 15 2.74 -4.44 3.17
N ALA A 16 1.81 -4.58 4.13
CA ALA A 16 0.48 -3.98 4.02
C ALA A 16 0.53 -2.46 4.28
N ILE A 17 -0.11 -1.69 3.39
CA ILE A 17 -0.31 -0.25 3.51
C ILE A 17 -1.81 -0.02 3.76
N LEU A 18 -2.13 0.64 4.88
CA LEU A 18 -3.49 0.90 5.32
C LEU A 18 -3.86 2.35 5.05
N PHE A 19 -4.88 2.59 4.22
CA PHE A 19 -5.30 3.95 3.84
C PHE A 19 -6.15 4.66 4.89
N ASP A 20 -6.81 3.90 5.77
CA ASP A 20 -7.69 4.44 6.81
C ASP A 20 -7.41 3.74 8.14
N MET A 21 -6.33 4.15 8.80
CA MET A 21 -6.06 3.68 10.15
C MET A 21 -6.94 4.52 11.09
N PRO A 22 -8.02 3.99 11.69
CA PRO A 22 -8.81 4.78 12.62
C PRO A 22 -7.89 5.29 13.73
N PRO A 23 -8.06 6.54 14.17
CA PRO A 23 -7.11 7.16 15.08
C PRO A 23 -6.98 6.31 16.36
N THR A 24 -5.74 5.98 16.74
CA THR A 24 -5.43 5.18 17.94
C THR A 24 -5.88 5.83 19.24
N LYS A 25 -6.32 7.10 19.19
CA LYS A 25 -6.86 7.88 20.31
C LYS A 25 -8.13 8.59 19.87
N SER A 26 -9.22 8.42 20.62
CA SER A 26 -10.46 9.18 20.47
C SER A 26 -10.52 10.30 21.51
N TRP A 27 -10.93 11.50 21.10
CA TRP A 27 -11.15 12.64 21.99
C TRP A 27 -12.59 12.60 22.51
N ALA A 28 -12.77 12.64 23.83
CA ALA A 28 -14.08 12.75 24.46
C ALA A 28 -14.26 14.15 25.07
N MET A 29 -15.46 14.72 24.94
CA MET A 29 -15.80 16.02 25.52
C MET A 29 -15.82 15.90 27.06
N LYS A 30 -15.13 16.82 27.75
CA LYS A 30 -15.05 16.84 29.22
C LYS A 30 -16.45 16.95 29.83
N GLY A 31 -16.87 15.95 30.60
CA GLY A 31 -18.16 15.90 31.31
C GLY A 31 -19.22 14.97 30.72
N ARG A 32 -18.94 14.28 29.60
CA ARG A 32 -19.85 13.27 29.04
C ARG A 32 -19.56 11.90 29.67
N LYS A 33 -20.61 11.14 30.03
CA LYS A 33 -20.48 9.76 30.54
C LYS A 33 -20.11 8.75 29.45
N ASP A 34 -20.47 9.03 28.20
CA ASP A 34 -20.24 8.14 27.07
C ASP A 34 -19.06 8.61 26.22
N SER A 35 -18.22 7.66 25.81
CA SER A 35 -17.09 7.91 24.91
C SER A 35 -17.57 8.44 23.54
N ALA A 36 -16.74 9.25 22.89
CA ALA A 36 -16.99 9.64 21.51
C ALA A 36 -16.95 8.39 20.63
N ARG A 37 -18.10 8.05 20.03
CA ARG A 37 -18.20 6.97 19.05
C ARG A 37 -17.66 7.49 17.72
N ILE A 38 -16.54 6.93 17.27
CA ILE A 38 -16.07 7.11 15.90
C ILE A 38 -16.99 6.25 15.02
N LEU A 39 -17.98 6.87 14.38
CA LEU A 39 -18.81 6.23 13.36
C LEU A 39 -18.02 6.21 12.05
N GLY A 40 -17.40 5.07 11.76
CA GLY A 40 -16.72 4.82 10.50
C GLY A 40 -15.55 3.88 10.71
N THR A 41 -15.77 2.57 10.60
CA THR A 41 -14.67 1.59 10.55
C THR A 41 -15.06 0.38 9.67
N GLY A 42 -15.74 0.63 8.56
CA GLY A 42 -16.11 -0.42 7.61
C GLY A 42 -15.00 -0.62 6.58
N HIS A 43 -13.91 -1.26 6.99
CA HIS A 43 -12.75 -1.63 6.17
C HIS A 43 -11.99 -0.44 5.57
N ALA A 44 -10.92 -0.06 6.24
CA ALA A 44 -9.83 0.66 5.59
C ALA A 44 -9.45 -0.06 4.30
N GLY A 45 -9.42 0.66 3.18
CA GLY A 45 -8.76 0.14 2.00
C GLY A 45 -7.35 -0.31 2.39
N ARG A 46 -6.97 -1.51 1.96
CA ARG A 46 -5.61 -2.04 2.13
C ARG A 46 -5.05 -2.23 0.74
N MET A 47 -3.88 -1.65 0.50
CA MET A 47 -3.01 -2.07 -0.59
C MET A 47 -1.85 -2.86 0.01
N THR A 48 -1.25 -3.72 -0.78
CA THR A 48 -0.04 -4.43 -0.40
C THR A 48 1.08 -3.98 -1.33
N ALA A 49 2.24 -3.66 -0.79
CA ALA A 49 3.45 -3.45 -1.57
C ALA A 49 4.37 -4.66 -1.42
N VAL A 50 4.80 -5.21 -2.55
CA VAL A 50 5.84 -6.24 -2.61
C VAL A 50 7.10 -5.60 -3.17
N LEU A 51 8.19 -5.68 -2.41
CA LEU A 51 9.50 -5.20 -2.84
C LEU A 51 10.46 -6.37 -2.97
N THR A 52 11.16 -6.42 -4.10
CA THR A 52 12.23 -7.39 -4.32
C THR A 52 13.57 -6.65 -4.37
N ILE A 53 14.52 -7.13 -3.58
CA ILE A 53 15.90 -6.64 -3.53
C ILE A 53 16.82 -7.78 -3.94
N ARG A 54 17.74 -7.51 -4.85
CA ARG A 54 18.77 -8.46 -5.27
C ARG A 54 20.02 -8.31 -4.41
N ASP A 55 20.81 -9.37 -4.34
CA ASP A 55 22.07 -9.43 -3.57
C ASP A 55 23.12 -8.34 -3.92
N ASP A 56 23.08 -7.81 -5.14
CA ASP A 56 23.87 -6.64 -5.57
C ASP A 56 23.32 -5.28 -5.08
N GLY A 57 22.25 -5.29 -4.30
CA GLY A 57 21.57 -4.10 -3.79
C GLY A 57 20.60 -3.46 -4.78
N ALA A 58 20.41 -4.04 -5.99
CA ALA A 58 19.44 -3.53 -6.94
C ALA A 58 18.01 -3.76 -6.41
N LYS A 59 17.22 -2.69 -6.43
CA LYS A 59 15.79 -2.74 -6.12
C LYS A 59 15.03 -2.95 -7.42
N LEU A 60 14.18 -3.96 -7.44
CA LEU A 60 13.27 -4.18 -8.56
C LEU A 60 12.03 -3.30 -8.39
N PRO A 61 11.24 -3.09 -9.47
CA PRO A 61 9.95 -2.43 -9.43
C PRO A 61 9.09 -2.90 -8.26
N ILE A 62 8.52 -1.94 -7.52
CA ILE A 62 7.55 -2.25 -6.47
C ILE A 62 6.27 -2.73 -7.15
N LEU A 63 5.75 -3.86 -6.67
CA LEU A 63 4.46 -4.40 -7.09
C LEU A 63 3.40 -3.98 -6.06
N PHE A 64 2.45 -3.16 -6.50
CA PHE A 64 1.30 -2.80 -5.69
C PHE A 64 0.12 -3.71 -6.03
N ILE A 65 -0.38 -4.41 -5.01
CA ILE A 65 -1.57 -5.27 -5.12
C ILE A 65 -2.74 -4.51 -4.49
N ILE A 66 -3.76 -4.23 -5.30
CA ILE A 66 -4.92 -3.45 -4.88
C ILE A 66 -6.18 -4.30 -5.05
N ARG A 67 -7.10 -4.22 -4.07
CA ARG A 67 -8.40 -4.87 -4.22
C ARG A 67 -9.27 -4.09 -5.20
N GLY A 68 -9.30 -4.55 -6.45
CA GLY A 68 -10.20 -4.02 -7.48
C GLY A 68 -11.67 -4.43 -7.29
N VAL A 69 -12.54 -3.77 -8.05
CA VAL A 69 -13.93 -4.19 -8.28
C VAL A 69 -14.00 -4.84 -9.66
N PRO A 70 -14.70 -5.98 -9.85
CA PRO A 70 -14.88 -6.56 -11.18
C PRO A 70 -15.47 -5.53 -12.16
N GLY A 71 -14.80 -5.31 -13.30
CA GLY A 71 -15.18 -4.30 -14.29
C GLY A 71 -14.86 -2.85 -13.90
N GLY A 72 -14.27 -2.62 -12.73
CA GLY A 72 -13.72 -1.34 -12.33
C GLY A 72 -12.46 -0.99 -13.12
N ARG A 73 -12.20 0.30 -13.27
CA ARG A 73 -10.94 0.83 -13.83
C ARG A 73 -10.00 1.20 -12.69
N ILE A 74 -8.74 0.82 -12.84
CA ILE A 74 -7.64 1.33 -12.03
C ILE A 74 -6.97 2.42 -12.87
N GLU A 75 -6.78 3.60 -12.30
CA GLU A 75 -5.99 4.65 -12.95
C GLU A 75 -4.52 4.22 -12.95
N GLU A 76 -3.97 3.99 -14.13
CA GLU A 76 -2.57 3.57 -14.32
C GLU A 76 -1.64 4.77 -14.54
N ASN A 77 -2.20 5.95 -14.80
CA ASN A 77 -1.42 7.16 -15.00
C ASN A 77 -0.89 7.66 -13.65
N GLU A 78 0.40 7.51 -13.46
CA GLU A 78 1.07 8.06 -12.29
C GLU A 78 1.13 9.59 -12.37
N PHE A 79 1.22 10.29 -11.22
CA PHE A 79 1.43 11.73 -11.25
C PHE A 79 2.80 12.01 -11.88
N LYS A 80 2.89 13.07 -12.67
CA LYS A 80 4.12 13.48 -13.38
C LYS A 80 5.35 13.66 -12.47
N GLU A 81 5.14 13.77 -11.17
CA GLU A 81 6.16 13.97 -10.14
C GLU A 81 6.83 12.66 -9.72
N PHE A 82 6.20 11.51 -9.98
CA PHE A 82 6.72 10.19 -9.62
C PHE A 82 7.26 9.44 -10.85
N PRO A 83 8.27 8.58 -10.66
CA PRO A 83 8.84 7.78 -11.74
C PRO A 83 7.89 6.66 -12.18
N ASP A 84 7.78 6.43 -13.49
CA ASP A 84 6.94 5.39 -14.13
C ASP A 84 7.45 3.94 -13.91
N GLU A 85 8.23 3.70 -12.86
CA GLU A 85 8.91 2.41 -12.63
C GLU A 85 8.06 1.39 -11.87
N HIS A 86 6.86 1.74 -11.43
CA HIS A 86 5.99 0.89 -10.60
C HIS A 86 5.08 -0.03 -11.43
N VAL A 87 4.67 -1.15 -10.83
CA VAL A 87 3.74 -2.10 -11.44
C VAL A 87 2.54 -2.32 -10.53
N TYR A 88 1.35 -2.34 -11.13
CA TYR A 88 0.07 -2.54 -10.45
C TYR A 88 -0.51 -3.90 -10.85
N ALA A 89 -1.06 -4.64 -9.88
CA ALA A 89 -1.73 -5.92 -10.08
C ALA A 89 -3.04 -6.04 -9.31
#